data_AF-A0A7C0V8R0-F1
#
_entry.id   AF-A0A7C0V8R0-F1
#
_cell.length_a   1.000
_cell.length_b   1.000
_cell.length_c   1.000
_cell.angle_alpha   90.00
_cell.angle_beta   90.00
_cell.angle_gamma   90.00
#
_symmetry.space_group_name_H-M   'P 1'
#
loop_
_entity.id
_entity.type
_entity.pdbx_description
1 polymer ?
#
loop_
_entity_poly.entity_id
_entity_poly.type
_entity_poly.pdbx_seq_one_letter_code
_entity_poly.pdbx_strand_id
1 'polypeptide(L)'
;MAAQAIYFAVVLNGADDLSPSEAIVVFRGTEARIAAGYRLAQQGVAPLIVVSPSSERLRRAWDQRYGLPDGVAHLVEDQAHTTMENARQAARIIADRGLTSITLVTSDYHMPRSLVLLKLFLRGRGGPRK
;
A
#
# COMPACT_ATOMS: atom_id res chain seq x y z
N MET A 1 -11.41 -5.98 25.25
CA MET A 1 -10.22 -5.08 25.24
C MET A 1 -9.73 -4.98 23.80
N ALA A 2 -10.40 -4.19 22.97
CA ALA A 2 -10.03 -3.99 21.58
C ALA A 2 -8.91 -2.93 21.53
N ALA A 3 -7.67 -3.37 21.35
CA ALA A 3 -6.55 -2.48 21.16
C ALA A 3 -6.80 -1.64 19.91
N GLN A 4 -6.87 -0.32 20.11
CA GLN A 4 -7.11 0.68 19.08
C GLN A 4 -6.01 0.59 18.03
N ALA A 5 -6.41 0.33 16.78
CA ALA A 5 -5.46 0.13 15.70
C ALA A 5 -4.97 1.48 15.16
N ILE A 6 -3.74 1.85 15.53
CA ILE A 6 -3.00 2.92 14.89
C ILE A 6 -2.35 2.33 13.64
N TYR A 7 -2.82 2.75 12.45
CA TYR A 7 -2.36 2.25 11.16
C TYR A 7 -1.60 3.32 10.39
N PHE A 8 -0.31 3.56 10.68
CA PHE A 8 0.52 4.43 9.84
C PHE A 8 2.01 4.04 9.90
N ALA A 9 2.64 3.99 8.73
CA ALA A 9 4.03 4.42 8.57
C ALA A 9 4.25 4.96 7.14
N VAL A 10 4.29 6.29 7.03
CA VAL A 10 5.13 7.04 6.07
C VAL A 10 6.58 6.79 6.55
N VAL A 11 7.68 6.67 5.80
CA VAL A 11 8.13 7.23 4.53
C VAL A 11 9.22 6.27 3.99
N LEU A 12 9.22 6.00 2.69
CA LEU A 12 10.46 5.60 2.00
C LEU A 12 11.05 6.88 1.41
N ASN A 13 12.08 7.41 2.08
CA ASN A 13 12.76 8.71 1.89
C ASN A 13 12.33 9.81 2.86
N GLY A 14 12.70 9.65 4.13
CA GLY A 14 13.14 10.74 5.03
C GLY A 14 12.18 11.91 5.28
N ALA A 15 11.83 12.08 6.56
CA ALA A 15 11.11 13.18 7.18
C ALA A 15 9.59 12.96 7.32
N ASP A 16 9.15 13.11 8.57
CA ASP A 16 7.81 12.96 9.15
C ASP A 16 6.77 13.95 8.59
N ASP A 17 6.71 14.12 7.27
CA ASP A 17 5.70 14.97 6.66
C ASP A 17 4.61 14.09 6.03
N LEU A 18 3.35 14.40 6.33
CA LEU A 18 2.16 13.84 5.65
C LEU A 18 2.05 14.43 4.23
N SER A 19 3.18 14.53 3.54
CA SER A 19 3.25 14.92 2.15
C SER A 19 2.39 13.96 1.32
N PRO A 20 1.61 14.47 0.35
CA PRO A 20 0.91 13.62 -0.60
C PRO A 20 1.88 12.58 -1.19
N SER A 21 1.43 11.33 -1.22
CA SER A 21 2.18 10.21 -1.78
C SER A 21 1.63 9.84 -3.15
N GLU A 22 2.43 9.18 -3.98
CA GLU A 22 1.96 8.79 -5.32
C GLU A 22 1.06 7.54 -5.27
N ALA A 23 1.21 6.68 -4.27
CA ALA A 23 0.33 5.53 -4.06
C ALA A 23 0.13 5.13 -2.59
N ILE A 24 -1.07 4.67 -2.26
CA ILE A 24 -1.37 3.93 -1.04
C ILE A 24 -1.22 2.44 -1.32
N VAL A 25 -0.33 1.76 -0.59
CA VAL A 25 -0.08 0.32 -0.70
C VAL A 25 -0.58 -0.38 0.54
N VAL A 26 -1.62 -1.19 0.42
CA VAL A 26 -2.25 -1.95 1.50
C VAL A 26 -1.82 -3.41 1.44
N PHE A 27 -1.12 -3.90 2.46
CA PHE A 27 -0.89 -5.33 2.61
C PHE A 27 -2.12 -5.98 3.24
N ARG A 28 -2.84 -6.77 2.43
CA ARG A 28 -4.10 -7.39 2.81
C ARG A 28 -3.91 -8.26 4.05
N GLY A 29 -4.89 -8.17 4.94
CA GLY A 29 -4.97 -8.94 6.18
C GLY A 29 -6.37 -8.81 6.73
N THR A 30 -6.56 -7.99 7.77
CA THR A 30 -7.89 -7.67 8.29
C THR A 30 -8.61 -6.65 7.40
N GLU A 31 -9.94 -6.67 7.42
CA GLU A 31 -10.79 -5.65 6.76
C GLU A 31 -10.47 -4.23 7.24
N ALA A 32 -10.04 -4.07 8.49
CA ALA A 32 -9.65 -2.77 9.05
C ALA A 32 -8.49 -2.12 8.28
N ARG A 33 -7.55 -2.90 7.72
CA ARG A 33 -6.47 -2.37 6.87
C ARG A 33 -6.99 -1.88 5.54
N ILE A 34 -7.97 -2.59 4.96
CA ILE A 34 -8.61 -2.18 3.73
C ILE A 34 -9.36 -0.87 3.96
N ALA A 35 -10.22 -0.82 4.98
CA ALA A 35 -10.94 0.39 5.37
C ALA A 35 -9.99 1.58 5.61
N ALA A 36 -8.85 1.36 6.26
CA ALA A 36 -7.83 2.39 6.45
C ALA A 36 -7.25 2.90 5.12
N GLY A 37 -6.93 2.02 4.17
CA GLY A 37 -6.46 2.42 2.84
C GLY A 37 -7.47 3.25 2.07
N TYR A 38 -8.75 2.86 2.09
CA TYR A 38 -9.82 3.63 1.43
C TYR A 38 -10.06 4.98 2.10
N ARG A 39 -10.00 5.06 3.43
CA ARG A 39 -10.08 6.33 4.16
C ARG A 39 -8.96 7.29 3.76
N LEU A 40 -7.74 6.78 3.52
CA LEU A 40 -6.63 7.60 3.04
C LEU A 40 -6.84 8.08 1.60
N ALA A 41 -7.40 7.23 0.74
CA ALA A 41 -7.80 7.64 -0.61
C ALA A 41 -8.83 8.78 -0.57
N GLN A 42 -9.84 8.68 0.31
CA GLN A 42 -10.85 9.73 0.52
C GLN A 42 -10.28 11.03 1.06
N GLN A 43 -9.20 10.95 1.82
CA GLN A 43 -8.46 12.12 2.31
C GLN A 43 -7.53 12.73 1.26
N GLY A 44 -7.45 12.16 0.05
CA GLY A 44 -6.59 12.67 -1.03
C GLY A 44 -5.11 12.36 -0.84
N VAL A 45 -4.75 11.37 0.00
CA VAL A 45 -3.34 11.04 0.31
C VAL A 45 -2.57 10.54 -0.91
N ALA A 46 -3.25 9.88 -1.85
CA ALA A 46 -2.66 9.46 -3.12
C ALA A 46 -3.72 9.27 -4.21
N PRO A 47 -3.37 9.49 -5.49
CA PRO A 47 -4.23 9.20 -6.63
C PRO A 47 -4.23 7.71 -7.03
N LEU A 48 -3.35 6.89 -6.45
CA LEU A 48 -3.27 5.45 -6.72
C LEU A 48 -3.45 4.65 -5.43
N ILE A 49 -4.11 3.50 -5.54
CA ILE A 49 -4.22 2.52 -4.46
C ILE A 49 -3.85 1.13 -4.96
N VAL A 50 -3.12 0.39 -4.13
CA VAL A 50 -2.77 -1.01 -4.37
C VAL A 50 -3.20 -1.81 -3.17
N VAL A 51 -4.12 -2.76 -3.33
CA VAL A 51 -4.41 -3.75 -2.28
C VAL A 51 -3.75 -5.06 -2.69
N SER A 52 -2.74 -5.47 -1.92
CA SER A 52 -1.89 -6.63 -2.22
C SER A 52 -2.22 -7.80 -1.30
N PRO A 53 -2.83 -8.89 -1.81
CA PRO A 53 -3.43 -9.04 -3.15
C PRO A 53 -4.86 -8.52 -3.23
N SER A 54 -5.40 -8.38 -4.44
CA SER A 54 -6.80 -8.08 -4.72
C SER A 54 -7.21 -8.56 -6.10
N SER A 55 -8.26 -9.39 -6.15
CA SER A 55 -8.93 -9.70 -7.41
C SER A 55 -9.84 -8.54 -7.80
N GLU A 56 -10.22 -8.48 -9.08
CA GLU A 56 -11.16 -7.47 -9.58
C GLU A 56 -12.51 -7.50 -8.82
N ARG A 57 -13.00 -8.71 -8.50
CA ARG A 57 -14.22 -8.89 -7.68
C ARG A 57 -14.08 -8.27 -6.29
N LEU A 58 -12.94 -8.48 -5.62
CA LEU A 58 -12.71 -7.91 -4.30
C LEU A 58 -12.61 -6.39 -4.35
N ARG A 59 -11.91 -5.84 -5.34
CA ARG A 59 -11.82 -4.38 -5.55
C ARG A 59 -13.21 -3.77 -5.71
N ARG A 60 -14.04 -4.29 -6.62
CA ARG A 60 -15.43 -3.84 -6.78
C ARG A 60 -16.24 -3.90 -5.49
N ALA A 61 -16.10 -4.97 -4.71
CA ALA A 61 -16.81 -5.12 -3.44
C ALA A 61 -16.36 -4.07 -2.41
N TRP A 62 -15.06 -3.77 -2.34
CA TRP A 62 -14.53 -2.74 -1.45
C TRP A 62 -14.84 -1.32 -1.93
N ASP A 63 -14.83 -1.06 -3.25
CA ASP A 63 -15.24 0.21 -3.84
C ASP A 63 -16.71 0.50 -3.47
N GLN A 64 -17.59 -0.50 -3.57
CA GLN A 64 -19.00 -0.39 -3.14
C GLN A 64 -19.14 -0.21 -1.62
N ARG A 65 -18.32 -0.90 -0.83
CA ARG A 65 -18.44 -0.90 0.64
C ARG A 65 -17.87 0.38 1.27
N TYR A 66 -16.72 0.82 0.80
CA TYR A 66 -15.94 1.88 1.43
C TYR A 66 -15.96 3.18 0.64
N GLY A 67 -16.26 3.15 -0.66
CA GLY A 67 -16.29 4.33 -1.53
C GLY A 67 -14.89 4.76 -1.97
N LEU A 68 -14.48 4.35 -3.17
CA LEU A 68 -13.27 4.89 -3.80
C LEU A 68 -13.61 6.24 -4.45
N PRO A 69 -12.88 7.33 -4.16
CA PRO A 69 -13.14 8.62 -4.78
C PRO A 69 -12.94 8.62 -6.30
N ASP A 70 -13.73 9.43 -7.00
CA ASP A 70 -13.51 9.71 -8.41
C ASP A 70 -12.09 10.29 -8.60
N GLY A 71 -11.32 9.69 -9.51
CA GLY A 71 -9.92 10.06 -9.78
C GLY A 71 -8.87 9.24 -9.03
N VAL A 72 -9.25 8.37 -8.07
CA VAL A 72 -8.33 7.39 -7.49
C VAL A 72 -8.40 6.08 -8.28
N ALA A 73 -7.25 5.57 -8.72
CA ALA A 73 -7.18 4.35 -9.52
C ALA A 73 -6.51 3.18 -8.79
N HIS A 74 -7.05 1.98 -8.98
CA HIS A 74 -6.42 0.75 -8.50
C HIS A 74 -5.25 0.34 -9.39
N LEU A 75 -4.13 -0.05 -8.78
CA LEU A 75 -3.11 -0.88 -9.43
C LEU A 75 -3.34 -2.35 -9.08
N VAL A 76 -3.18 -3.22 -10.07
CA VAL A 76 -3.44 -4.65 -9.92
C VAL A 76 -2.25 -5.34 -9.25
N GLU A 77 -2.53 -5.98 -8.12
CA GLU A 77 -1.66 -6.97 -7.49
C GLU A 77 -2.57 -8.09 -6.98
N ASP A 78 -2.50 -9.29 -7.55
CA ASP A 78 -3.41 -10.40 -7.23
C ASP A 78 -2.67 -11.73 -6.98
N GLN A 79 -1.33 -11.69 -6.89
CA GLN A 79 -0.49 -12.89 -6.93
C GLN A 79 0.09 -13.29 -5.57
N ALA A 80 0.12 -12.39 -4.59
CA ALA A 80 0.82 -12.68 -3.34
C ALA A 80 0.04 -13.64 -2.40
N HIS A 81 0.77 -14.48 -1.67
CA HIS A 81 0.23 -15.38 -0.65
C HIS A 81 0.88 -15.16 0.72
N THR A 82 2.04 -14.53 0.74
CA THR A 82 2.82 -14.25 1.96
C THR A 82 3.16 -12.77 2.10
N THR A 83 3.56 -12.33 3.29
CA THR A 83 4.06 -10.95 3.50
C THR A 83 5.30 -10.65 2.65
N MET A 84 6.15 -11.66 2.41
CA MET A 84 7.31 -11.53 1.53
C MET A 84 6.91 -11.31 0.09
N GLU A 85 5.90 -12.03 -0.40
CA GLU A 85 5.39 -11.84 -1.76
C GLU A 85 4.65 -10.51 -1.91
N ASN A 86 3.88 -10.07 -0.90
CA ASN A 86 3.27 -8.74 -0.91
C ASN A 86 4.35 -7.67 -1.13
N ALA A 87 5.44 -7.74 -0.36
CA ALA A 87 6.55 -6.80 -0.50
C ALA A 87 7.26 -6.90 -1.85
N ARG A 88 7.49 -8.11 -2.37
CA ARG A 88 8.13 -8.34 -3.66
C ARG A 88 7.29 -7.79 -4.82
N GLN A 89 5.98 -8.00 -4.78
CA GLN A 89 5.03 -7.58 -5.80
C GLN A 89 4.75 -6.08 -5.73
N ALA A 90 4.58 -5.53 -4.53
CA ALA A 90 4.48 -4.08 -4.32
C ALA A 90 5.75 -3.37 -4.83
N ALA A 91 6.94 -3.84 -4.47
CA ALA A 91 8.20 -3.29 -4.98
C ALA A 91 8.31 -3.39 -6.51
N ARG A 92 7.68 -4.39 -7.14
CA ARG A 92 7.65 -4.53 -8.60
C ARG A 92 6.79 -3.44 -9.20
N ILE A 93 5.57 -3.27 -8.68
CA ILE A 93 4.62 -2.25 -9.15
C ILE A 93 5.20 -0.86 -8.95
N ILE A 94 5.81 -0.58 -7.79
CA ILE A 94 6.48 0.69 -7.49
C ILE A 94 7.57 0.99 -8.53
N ALA A 95 8.45 0.02 -8.81
CA ALA A 95 9.51 0.20 -9.79
C ALA A 95 8.99 0.33 -11.23
N ASP A 96 8.05 -0.53 -11.64
CA ASP A 96 7.47 -0.53 -12.99
C ASP A 96 6.70 0.76 -13.29
N ARG A 97 6.16 1.42 -12.25
CA ARG A 97 5.45 2.70 -12.35
C ARG A 97 6.33 3.92 -12.04
N GLY A 98 7.60 3.72 -11.68
CA GLY A 98 8.50 4.81 -11.32
C GLY A 98 8.09 5.59 -10.08
N LEU A 99 7.33 4.99 -9.16
CA LEU A 99 6.85 5.68 -7.95
C LEU A 99 8.02 5.88 -6.98
N THR A 100 8.13 7.09 -6.45
CA THR A 100 9.21 7.51 -5.54
C THR A 100 8.74 7.70 -4.11
N SER A 101 7.43 7.90 -3.91
CA SER A 101 6.78 8.09 -2.62
C SER A 101 5.52 7.24 -2.49
N ILE A 102 5.40 6.47 -1.41
CA ILE A 102 4.24 5.63 -1.14
C ILE A 102 3.84 5.69 0.33
N THR A 103 2.55 5.49 0.60
CA THR A 103 2.00 5.25 1.93
C THR A 103 1.76 3.76 2.14
N LEU A 104 2.47 3.12 3.07
CA LEU A 104 2.28 1.70 3.37
C LEU A 104 1.25 1.51 4.49
N VAL A 105 0.22 0.69 4.23
CA VAL A 105 -0.83 0.31 5.19
C VAL A 105 -0.70 -1.17 5.52
N THR A 106 -0.40 -1.46 6.79
CA THR A 106 -0.41 -2.80 7.39
C THR A 106 -0.66 -2.67 8.89
N SER A 107 -0.80 -3.78 9.63
CA SER A 107 -0.92 -3.68 11.10
C SER A 107 0.40 -3.29 11.75
N ASP A 108 0.31 -2.62 12.89
CA ASP A 108 1.39 -2.38 13.84
C ASP A 108 2.33 -3.59 14.01
N TYR A 109 1.78 -4.78 14.30
CA TYR A 109 2.53 -6.01 14.48
C TYR A 109 3.31 -6.46 13.23
N HIS A 110 2.84 -6.12 12.03
CA HIS A 110 3.50 -6.48 10.77
C HIS A 110 4.33 -5.35 10.17
N MET A 111 4.22 -4.13 10.68
CA MET A 111 4.87 -2.97 10.11
C MET A 111 6.39 -3.12 10.05
N PRO A 112 7.11 -3.53 11.13
CA PRO A 112 8.56 -3.66 11.09
C PRO A 112 9.03 -4.62 9.99
N ARG A 113 8.40 -5.81 9.92
CA ARG A 113 8.69 -6.82 8.90
C ARG A 113 8.37 -6.33 7.49
N SER A 114 7.23 -5.68 7.30
CA SER A 114 6.78 -5.21 5.99
C SER A 114 7.71 -4.13 5.43
N LEU A 115 8.14 -3.20 6.28
CA LEU A 115 9.10 -2.15 5.90
C LEU A 115 10.47 -2.72 5.51
N VAL A 116 11.01 -3.66 6.31
CA VAL A 116 12.31 -4.29 6.01
C VAL A 116 12.27 -5.01 4.66
N LEU A 117 11.25 -5.83 4.43
CA LEU A 117 11.11 -6.58 3.17
C LEU A 117 10.91 -5.65 1.98
N LEU A 118 10.05 -4.63 2.10
CA LEU A 118 9.80 -3.69 1.02
C LEU A 118 11.07 -2.91 0.66
N LYS A 119 11.82 -2.41 1.66
CA LYS A 119 13.12 -1.75 1.46
C LYS A 119 14.12 -2.66 0.77
N LEU A 120 14.20 -3.93 1.19
CA LEU A 120 15.10 -4.91 0.59
C LEU A 120 14.81 -5.11 -0.90
N PHE A 121 13.54 -5.33 -1.26
CA PHE A 121 13.16 -5.54 -2.66
C PHE A 121 13.30 -4.29 -3.53
N LEU A 122 13.07 -3.10 -2.99
CA LEU A 122 13.30 -1.84 -3.71
C LEU A 122 14.78 -1.59 -3.97
N ARG A 123 15.65 -1.85 -2.99
CA ARG A 123 17.11 -1.77 -3.15
C ARG A 123 17.64 -2.81 -4.13
N GLY A 124 17.16 -4.05 -4.05
CA GLY A 124 17.53 -5.13 -4.96
C GLY A 124 17.08 -4.89 -6.41
N ARG A 125 16.16 -3.94 -6.65
CA ARG A 125 15.77 -3.48 -7.99
C ARG A 125 16.41 -2.14 -8.39
N GLY A 126 17.16 -1.51 -7.48
CA GLY A 126 17.74 -0.20 -7.64
C GLY A 126 19.07 -0.21 -8.40
N GLY A 127 18.97 -0.09 -9.72
CA GLY A 127 19.75 0.86 -10.50
C GLY A 127 18.76 1.60 -11.42
N PRO A 128 18.90 2.92 -11.66
CA PRO A 128 18.01 3.62 -12.58
C PRO A 128 18.10 2.97 -13.96
N ARG A 129 16.97 2.53 -14.51
CA ARG A 129 16.90 2.24 -15.95
C ARG A 129 16.76 3.59 -16.65
N LYS A 130 17.81 3.97 -17.38
CA LYS A 130 17.78 5.06 -18.35
C LYS A 130 16.70 4.81 -19.40
#